data_AF-A0AA39LL10-F1
#
_entry.id   AF-A0AA39LL10-F1
#
_cell.length_a   1.000
_cell.length_b   1.000
_cell.length_c   1.000
_cell.angle_alpha   90.00
_cell.angle_beta   90.00
_cell.angle_gamma   90.00
#
_symmetry.space_group_name_H-M   'P 1'
#
loop_
_entity.id
_entity.type
_entity.pdbx_description
1 polymer ?
#
loop_
_entity_poly.entity_id
_entity_poly.type
_entity_poly.pdbx_seq_one_letter_code
_entity_poly.pdbx_strand_id
1 'polypeptide(L)'
;MSPSRSHHFQLIIFTALYALLAFSQTTPGHGNCITAPDVIAVDTQNMTIFFRDSKTFLQTHPGKQAQDWNPYLIAIQNQILLNGNLNTTTKIHRTAAVISSYVGDDLFRAFYLYAIRLDNWGDYHDLQRCGGF
;
A
#
# COMPACT_ATOMS: atom_id res chain seq x y z
N MET A 1 37.10 0.25 53.21
CA MET A 1 36.65 -0.88 52.36
C MET A 1 35.13 -0.83 52.28
N SER A 2 34.59 -0.47 51.11
CA SER A 2 33.14 -0.49 50.86
C SER A 2 32.96 -0.97 49.43
N PRO A 3 32.46 -2.21 49.20
CA PRO A 3 32.17 -2.67 47.86
C PRO A 3 30.70 -2.37 47.52
N SER A 4 30.41 -2.45 46.23
CA SER A 4 29.07 -2.74 45.71
C SER A 4 28.10 -1.55 45.51
N ARG A 5 28.49 -0.59 44.67
CA ARG A 5 27.52 0.17 43.85
C ARG A 5 27.55 -0.21 42.35
N SER A 6 28.51 -1.05 41.94
CA SER A 6 28.76 -1.34 40.53
C SER A 6 27.84 -2.39 39.90
N HIS A 7 27.24 -3.29 40.70
CA HIS A 7 26.45 -4.41 40.16
C HIS A 7 24.99 -4.05 39.86
N HIS A 8 24.39 -3.10 40.57
CA HIS A 8 23.03 -2.64 40.27
C HIS A 8 22.94 -1.80 39.00
N PHE A 9 24.01 -1.08 38.65
CA PHE A 9 24.03 -0.25 37.45
C PHE A 9 24.12 -1.08 36.16
N GLN A 10 24.81 -2.23 36.20
CA GLN A 10 24.94 -3.11 35.04
C GLN A 10 23.63 -3.85 34.70
N LEU A 11 22.81 -4.20 35.70
CA LEU A 11 21.56 -4.94 35.46
C LEU A 11 20.49 -4.09 34.75
N ILE A 12 20.45 -2.78 35.03
CA ILE A 12 19.53 -1.83 34.39
C ILE A 12 19.92 -1.56 32.93
N ILE A 13 21.22 -1.52 32.64
CA ILE A 13 21.72 -1.32 31.27
C ILE A 13 21.42 -2.54 30.38
N PHE A 14 21.55 -3.76 30.91
CA PHE A 14 21.25 -4.97 30.16
C PHE A 14 19.75 -5.15 29.85
N THR A 15 18.86 -4.66 30.72
CA THR A 15 17.41 -4.70 30.49
C THR A 15 16.93 -3.60 29.53
N ALA A 16 17.56 -2.43 29.54
CA ALA A 16 17.31 -1.38 28.56
C ALA A 16 17.76 -1.79 27.13
N LEU A 17 18.85 -2.55 27.00
CA LEU A 17 19.31 -3.05 25.69
C LEU A 17 18.38 -4.10 25.09
N TYR A 18 17.76 -4.96 25.91
CA TYR A 18 16.80 -5.96 25.44
C TYR A 18 15.44 -5.36 25.03
N ALA A 19 15.02 -4.26 25.65
CA ALA A 19 13.81 -3.52 25.25
C ALA A 19 13.98 -2.80 23.90
N LEU A 20 15.21 -2.41 23.53
CA LEU A 20 15.54 -1.82 22.22
C LEU A 20 15.67 -2.88 21.10
N LEU A 21 15.92 -4.14 21.45
CA LEU A 21 15.93 -5.27 20.50
C LEU A 21 14.55 -5.88 20.27
N ALA A 22 13.54 -5.46 21.04
CA ALA A 22 12.14 -5.81 20.84
C ALA A 22 11.38 -4.76 20.01
N PHE A 23 12.09 -3.88 19.28
CA PHE A 23 11.55 -3.36 18.04
C PHE A 23 11.46 -4.55 17.08
N SER A 24 10.37 -5.32 17.23
CA SER A 24 9.81 -6.06 16.12
C SER A 24 9.84 -5.08 14.96
N GLN A 25 10.76 -5.31 14.03
CA GLN A 25 10.56 -4.85 12.68
C GLN A 25 9.21 -5.47 12.29
N THR A 26 8.13 -4.71 12.46
CA THR A 26 7.02 -4.84 11.55
C THR A 26 7.66 -4.51 10.23
N THR A 27 8.13 -5.56 9.55
CA THR A 27 8.57 -5.49 8.17
C THR A 27 7.53 -4.61 7.49
N PRO A 28 7.92 -3.50 6.82
CA PRO A 28 6.98 -2.82 5.97
C PRO A 28 6.43 -3.91 5.05
N GLY A 29 5.17 -4.30 5.26
CA GLY A 29 4.47 -5.22 4.39
C GLY A 29 4.23 -4.47 3.10
N HIS A 30 5.27 -4.39 2.27
CA HIS A 30 5.25 -3.80 0.94
C HIS A 30 4.76 -4.85 -0.04
N GLY A 31 4.09 -4.40 -1.12
CA GLY A 31 3.41 -5.29 -2.04
C GLY A 31 4.31 -6.40 -2.58
N ASN A 32 3.93 -7.62 -2.25
CA ASN A 32 4.49 -8.83 -2.83
C ASN A 32 3.63 -9.21 -4.04
N CYS A 33 4.24 -9.41 -5.20
CA CYS A 33 3.50 -9.79 -6.40
C CYS A 33 2.80 -11.14 -6.30
N ILE A 34 3.18 -11.99 -5.34
CA ILE A 34 2.47 -13.23 -5.01
C ILE A 34 1.10 -12.93 -4.39
N THR A 35 0.97 -11.89 -3.57
CA THR A 35 -0.27 -11.50 -2.86
C THR A 35 -0.99 -10.31 -3.50
N ALA A 36 -0.48 -9.76 -4.61
CA ALA A 36 -1.18 -8.77 -5.43
C ALA A 36 -2.62 -9.17 -5.85
N PRO A 37 -2.96 -10.46 -6.05
CA PRO A 37 -4.34 -10.87 -6.28
C PRO A 37 -5.32 -10.44 -5.17
N ASP A 38 -4.86 -10.31 -3.92
CA ASP A 38 -5.72 -10.03 -2.77
C ASP A 38 -6.30 -8.61 -2.82
N VAL A 39 -5.53 -7.63 -3.31
CA VAL A 39 -6.00 -6.23 -3.43
C VAL A 39 -6.95 -6.00 -4.60
N ILE A 40 -6.93 -6.90 -5.60
CA ILE A 40 -7.85 -6.85 -6.75
C ILE A 40 -8.99 -7.86 -6.65
N ALA A 41 -9.04 -8.65 -5.57
CA ALA A 41 -10.16 -9.51 -5.28
C ALA A 41 -11.40 -8.66 -4.95
N VAL A 42 -12.57 -9.18 -5.31
CA VAL A 42 -13.86 -8.57 -4.97
C VAL A 42 -14.15 -8.85 -3.50
N ASP A 43 -14.42 -7.81 -2.74
CA ASP A 43 -14.83 -7.88 -1.35
C ASP A 43 -16.34 -8.11 -1.22
N THR A 44 -16.84 -8.13 0.03
CA THR A 44 -18.25 -8.41 0.34
C THR A 44 -19.23 -7.32 -0.13
N GLN A 45 -18.73 -6.14 -0.54
CA GLN A 45 -19.52 -5.03 -1.05
C GLN A 45 -19.56 -4.99 -2.59
N ASN A 46 -19.15 -6.08 -3.25
CA ASN A 46 -19.02 -6.17 -4.72
C ASN A 46 -18.05 -5.14 -5.31
N MET A 47 -17.09 -4.64 -4.52
CA MET A 47 -16.00 -3.80 -5.00
C MET A 47 -14.65 -4.41 -4.68
N THR A 48 -13.59 -4.01 -5.37
CA THR A 48 -12.25 -4.47 -5.00
C THR A 48 -11.70 -3.65 -3.84
N ILE A 49 -10.79 -4.21 -3.04
CA ILE A 49 -10.03 -3.46 -2.03
C ILE A 49 -9.37 -2.24 -2.68
N PHE A 50 -8.78 -2.44 -3.87
CA PHE A 50 -8.28 -1.39 -4.74
C PHE A 50 -9.28 -0.23 -4.89
N PHE A 51 -10.52 -0.50 -5.28
CA PHE A 51 -11.52 0.55 -5.48
C PHE A 51 -12.01 1.19 -4.18
N ARG A 52 -12.33 0.37 -3.18
CA ARG A 52 -12.88 0.80 -1.89
C ARG A 52 -11.96 1.79 -1.18
N ASP A 53 -10.70 1.43 -1.03
CA ASP A 53 -9.75 2.21 -0.23
C ASP A 53 -9.38 3.50 -0.96
N SER A 54 -9.24 3.42 -2.28
CA SER A 54 -9.04 4.59 -3.13
C SER A 54 -10.21 5.55 -3.07
N LYS A 55 -11.45 5.04 -3.14
CA LYS A 55 -12.65 5.88 -3.08
C LYS A 55 -12.75 6.60 -1.74
N THR A 56 -12.41 5.90 -0.65
CA THR A 56 -12.34 6.46 0.70
C THR A 56 -11.30 7.58 0.81
N PHE A 57 -10.10 7.36 0.25
CA PHE A 57 -9.06 8.39 0.23
C PHE A 57 -9.51 9.64 -0.55
N LEU A 58 -10.09 9.47 -1.74
CA LEU A 58 -10.56 10.59 -2.56
C LEU A 58 -11.68 11.40 -1.90
N GLN A 59 -12.55 10.76 -1.13
CA GLN A 59 -13.61 11.44 -0.38
C GLN A 59 -13.07 12.28 0.78
N THR A 60 -11.98 11.84 1.40
CA THR A 60 -11.35 12.53 2.54
C THR A 60 -10.29 13.55 2.11
N HIS A 61 -9.81 13.47 0.87
CA HIS A 61 -8.81 14.38 0.28
C HIS A 61 -9.30 14.99 -1.04
N PRO A 62 -10.39 15.78 -1.01
CA PRO A 62 -10.96 16.37 -2.22
C PRO A 62 -10.02 17.42 -2.82
N GLY A 63 -10.02 17.51 -4.16
CA GLY A 63 -9.20 18.48 -4.88
C GLY A 63 -9.06 18.11 -6.35
N LYS A 64 -8.24 18.87 -7.08
CA LYS A 64 -8.00 18.64 -8.51
C LYS A 64 -7.51 17.22 -8.81
N GLN A 65 -6.54 16.73 -8.04
CA GLN A 65 -6.00 15.38 -8.24
C GLN A 65 -7.06 14.29 -8.02
N ALA A 66 -7.92 14.46 -7.01
CA ALA A 66 -9.06 13.55 -6.79
C ALA A 66 -10.05 13.54 -7.95
N GLN A 67 -10.39 14.73 -8.46
CA GLN A 67 -11.29 14.89 -9.61
C GLN A 67 -10.70 14.26 -10.88
N ASP A 68 -9.41 14.46 -11.10
CA ASP A 68 -8.71 13.95 -12.28
C ASP A 68 -8.51 12.42 -12.19
N TRP A 69 -8.30 11.84 -11.00
CA TRP A 69 -8.11 10.39 -10.81
C TRP A 69 -9.42 9.58 -10.83
N ASN A 70 -10.51 10.11 -10.29
CA ASN A 70 -11.76 9.37 -10.08
C ASN A 70 -12.33 8.69 -11.35
N PRO A 71 -12.27 9.28 -12.57
CA PRO A 71 -12.67 8.60 -13.80
C PRO A 71 -11.84 7.33 -14.10
N TYR A 72 -10.53 7.38 -13.89
CA TYR A 72 -9.63 6.24 -14.10
C TYR A 72 -9.92 5.13 -13.09
N LEU A 73 -10.14 5.49 -11.83
CA LEU A 73 -10.50 4.54 -10.77
C LEU A 73 -11.78 3.76 -11.10
N ILE A 74 -12.82 4.46 -11.57
CA ILE A 74 -14.10 3.85 -11.99
C ILE A 74 -13.90 2.95 -13.22
N ALA A 75 -13.11 3.39 -14.19
CA ALA A 75 -12.80 2.59 -15.38
C ALA A 75 -12.05 1.30 -15.01
N ILE A 76 -11.04 1.37 -14.15
CA ILE A 76 -10.29 0.21 -13.66
C ILE A 76 -11.24 -0.79 -13.01
N GLN A 77 -12.08 -0.34 -12.07
CA GLN A 77 -13.02 -1.22 -11.37
C GLN A 77 -13.95 -1.95 -12.34
N ASN A 78 -14.62 -1.21 -13.22
CA ASN A 78 -15.70 -1.77 -14.04
C ASN A 78 -15.20 -2.54 -15.27
N GLN A 79 -14.13 -2.07 -15.91
CA GLN A 79 -13.68 -2.62 -17.19
C GLN A 79 -12.56 -3.64 -17.04
N ILE A 80 -11.80 -3.58 -15.94
CA ILE A 80 -10.65 -4.44 -15.69
C ILE A 80 -10.96 -5.40 -14.53
N LEU A 81 -11.18 -4.87 -13.33
CA LEU A 81 -11.20 -5.70 -12.12
C LEU A 81 -12.45 -6.58 -12.00
N LEU A 82 -13.63 -6.04 -12.32
CA LEU A 82 -14.88 -6.79 -12.35
C LEU A 82 -15.10 -7.58 -13.66
N ASN A 83 -14.20 -7.46 -14.63
CA ASN A 83 -14.32 -8.20 -15.88
C ASN A 83 -13.99 -9.68 -15.65
N GLY A 84 -15.03 -10.53 -15.71
CA GLY A 84 -14.90 -11.98 -15.52
C GLY A 84 -14.12 -12.70 -16.62
N ASN A 85 -13.92 -12.07 -17.78
CA ASN A 85 -13.18 -12.66 -18.90
C ASN A 85 -11.66 -12.43 -18.79
N LEU A 86 -11.20 -11.59 -17.86
CA LEU A 86 -9.78 -11.32 -17.64
C LEU A 86 -9.27 -12.17 -16.49
N ASN A 87 -8.13 -12.83 -16.69
CA ASN A 87 -7.42 -13.49 -15.59
C ASN A 87 -6.72 -12.46 -14.68
N THR A 88 -6.37 -12.90 -13.47
CA THR A 88 -5.75 -12.06 -12.42
C THR A 88 -4.47 -11.35 -12.90
N THR A 89 -3.58 -12.06 -13.59
CA THR A 89 -2.34 -11.48 -14.13
C THR A 89 -2.62 -10.35 -15.12
N THR A 90 -3.59 -10.54 -16.02
CA THR A 90 -4.01 -9.50 -16.99
C THR A 90 -4.63 -8.30 -16.27
N LYS A 91 -5.40 -8.53 -15.20
CA LYS A 91 -5.96 -7.46 -14.38
C LYS A 91 -4.86 -6.61 -13.75
N ILE A 92 -3.85 -7.24 -13.15
CA ILE A 92 -2.71 -6.54 -12.54
C ILE A 92 -1.98 -5.68 -13.58
N HIS A 93 -1.57 -6.25 -14.72
CA HIS A 93 -0.86 -5.50 -15.76
C HIS A 93 -1.68 -4.32 -16.33
N ARG A 94 -2.97 -4.54 -16.62
CA ARG A 94 -3.82 -3.47 -17.16
C ARG A 94 -4.08 -2.37 -16.14
N THR A 95 -4.30 -2.72 -14.86
CA THR A 95 -4.45 -1.73 -13.79
C THR A 95 -3.18 -0.90 -13.64
N ALA A 96 -2.01 -1.54 -13.58
CA ALA A 96 -0.72 -0.85 -13.50
C ALA A 96 -0.47 0.09 -14.69
N ALA A 97 -0.85 -0.34 -15.91
CA ALA A 97 -0.75 0.50 -17.10
C ALA A 97 -1.64 1.75 -17.02
N VAL A 98 -2.87 1.62 -16.51
CA VAL A 98 -3.75 2.78 -16.31
C VAL A 98 -3.18 3.74 -15.26
N ILE A 99 -2.68 3.22 -14.13
CA ILE A 99 -2.01 4.04 -13.11
C ILE A 99 -0.83 4.79 -13.71
N SER A 100 0.06 4.08 -14.42
CA SER A 100 1.22 4.68 -15.11
C SER A 100 0.80 5.77 -16.09
N SER A 101 -0.26 5.54 -16.88
CA SER A 101 -0.76 6.52 -17.85
C SER A 101 -1.31 7.80 -17.21
N TYR A 102 -1.96 7.69 -16.04
CA TYR A 102 -2.46 8.86 -15.33
C TYR A 102 -1.31 9.65 -14.68
N VAL A 103 -0.37 8.95 -14.05
CA VAL A 103 0.80 9.55 -13.40
C VAL A 103 1.66 10.28 -14.44
N GLY A 104 2.01 9.58 -15.53
CA GLY A 104 2.93 10.11 -16.55
C GLY A 104 4.24 10.58 -15.91
N ASP A 105 4.73 11.75 -16.34
CA ASP A 105 5.90 12.41 -15.76
C ASP A 105 5.53 13.43 -14.65
N ASP A 106 4.26 13.51 -14.26
CA ASP A 106 3.78 14.47 -13.25
C ASP A 106 4.03 13.94 -11.84
N LEU A 107 5.06 14.49 -11.18
CA LEU A 107 5.43 14.13 -9.82
C LEU A 107 4.33 14.42 -8.79
N PHE A 108 3.49 15.44 -8.99
CA PHE A 108 2.39 15.71 -8.06
C PHE A 108 1.31 14.63 -8.15
N ARG A 109 1.02 14.13 -9.37
CA ARG A 109 0.12 12.99 -9.56
C ARG A 109 0.70 11.72 -8.96
N ALA A 110 1.99 11.47 -9.16
CA ALA A 110 2.69 10.33 -8.56
C ALA A 110 2.59 10.36 -7.03
N PHE A 111 3.01 11.45 -6.40
CA PHE A 111 2.98 11.58 -4.94
C PHE A 111 1.56 11.48 -4.38
N TYR A 112 0.57 12.07 -5.07
CA TYR A 112 -0.82 11.98 -4.64
C TYR A 112 -1.34 10.54 -4.68
N LEU A 113 -1.14 9.83 -5.79
CA LEU A 113 -1.59 8.44 -5.94
C LEU A 113 -0.86 7.47 -5.01
N TYR A 114 0.45 7.61 -4.85
CA TYR A 114 1.24 6.70 -4.03
C TYR A 114 1.01 6.93 -2.52
N ALA A 115 0.37 8.03 -2.13
CA ALA A 115 -0.13 8.22 -0.78
C ALA A 115 -1.38 7.37 -0.46
N ILE A 116 -2.07 6.83 -1.46
CA ILE A 116 -3.26 5.99 -1.28
C ILE A 116 -2.82 4.59 -0.84
N ARG A 117 -3.10 4.24 0.42
CA ARG A 117 -2.86 2.90 0.96
C ARG A 117 -3.98 1.94 0.53
N LEU A 118 -3.59 0.73 0.13
CA LEU A 118 -4.43 -0.39 -0.24
C LEU A 118 -4.44 -1.41 0.91
N ASP A 119 -5.25 -1.15 1.93
CA ASP A 119 -5.32 -1.94 3.18
C ASP A 119 -3.92 -2.21 3.76
N ASN A 120 -3.71 -3.42 4.29
CA ASN A 120 -2.42 -3.91 4.79
C ASN A 120 -1.42 -4.31 3.67
N TRP A 121 -1.77 -4.16 2.39
CA TRP A 121 -0.95 -4.68 1.30
C TRP A 121 0.17 -3.74 0.85
N GLY A 122 -0.09 -2.42 0.80
CA GLY A 122 0.86 -1.48 0.23
C GLY A 122 0.19 -0.23 -0.32
N ASP A 123 0.75 0.31 -1.39
CA ASP A 123 0.19 1.44 -2.15
C ASP A 123 0.24 1.17 -3.66
N TYR A 124 -0.10 2.18 -4.46
CA TYR A 124 -0.14 2.07 -5.91
C TYR A 124 1.22 1.83 -6.57
N HIS A 125 2.30 2.32 -5.96
CA HIS A 125 3.65 2.11 -6.48
C HIS A 125 4.03 0.64 -6.41
N ASP A 126 3.68 -0.05 -5.32
CA ASP A 126 3.87 -1.50 -5.21
C ASP A 126 3.11 -2.27 -6.28
N LEU A 127 1.89 -1.84 -6.64
CA LEU A 127 1.07 -2.49 -7.66
C LEU A 127 1.64 -2.29 -9.06
N GLN A 128 2.16 -1.10 -9.35
CA GLN A 128 2.85 -0.81 -10.61
C GLN A 128 4.08 -1.67 -10.81
N ARG A 129 4.88 -1.85 -9.76
CA ARG A 129 6.04 -2.74 -9.80
C ARG A 129 5.67 -4.17 -10.20
N CYS A 130 4.56 -4.69 -9.66
CA CYS A 130 4.06 -6.02 -10.04
C CYS A 130 3.48 -6.08 -11.45
N GLY A 131 3.01 -4.95 -11.98
CA GLY A 131 2.60 -4.81 -13.37
C GLY A 131 3.74 -4.56 -14.36
N GLY A 132 4.97 -4.35 -13.89
CA GLY A 132 6.16 -4.12 -14.72
C GLY A 132 6.41 -2.66 -15.11
N PHE A 133 5.96 -1.71 -14.29
CA PHE A 133 6.18 -0.26 -14.46
C PHE A 133 7.08 0.31 -13.36
#